data_AF-A0AAW9ECD6-F1
#
_entry.id   AF-A0AAW9ECD6-F1
#
_cell.length_a   1.000
_cell.length_b   1.000
_cell.length_c   1.000
_cell.angle_alpha   90.00
_cell.angle_beta   90.00
_cell.angle_gamma   90.00
#
_symmetry.space_group_name_H-M   'P 1'
#
loop_
_entity.id
_entity.type
_entity.pdbx_description
1 polymer ?
#
loop_
_entity_poly.entity_id
_entity_poly.type
_entity_poly.pdbx_seq_one_letter_code
_entity_poly.pdbx_strand_id
1 'polypeptide(L)'
;VPQGDLVLRTLAMPADTNANGDIFGGWLMSQMDIGGAILAKEIAHGRVVTVRVEGMTFLRPVAVGDVVCCYARCVQKGTTSVSIN
;
A
#
# COMPACT_ATOMS: atom_id res chain seq x y z
N VAL A 1 -7.57 14.81 -3.76
CA VAL A 1 -8.22 13.75 -2.98
C VAL A 1 -7.76 12.42 -3.55
N PRO A 2 -7.36 11.43 -2.73
CA PRO A 2 -6.98 10.11 -3.24
C PRO A 2 -8.11 9.49 -4.07
N GLN A 3 -7.75 8.71 -5.10
CA GLN A 3 -8.69 8.01 -5.97
C GLN A 3 -8.79 6.54 -5.57
N GLY A 4 -9.94 5.91 -5.83
CA GLY A 4 -10.16 4.49 -5.52
C GLY A 4 -10.77 4.26 -4.14
N ASP A 5 -10.81 2.99 -3.75
CA ASP A 5 -11.45 2.53 -2.52
C ASP A 5 -10.42 2.45 -1.38
N LEU A 6 -10.86 2.71 -0.15
CA LEU A 6 -10.02 2.54 1.03
C LEU A 6 -9.81 1.04 1.27
N VAL A 7 -8.60 0.54 1.04
CA VAL A 7 -8.26 -0.88 1.17
C VAL A 7 -7.53 -1.20 2.46
N LEU A 8 -6.86 -0.22 3.07
CA LEU A 8 -6.16 -0.39 4.33
C LEU A 8 -6.14 0.92 5.10
N ARG A 9 -6.33 0.83 6.42
CA ARG A 9 -6.19 1.92 7.38
C ARG A 9 -5.46 1.41 8.61
N THR A 10 -4.35 2.02 8.96
CA THR A 10 -3.52 1.61 10.09
C THR A 10 -2.92 2.81 10.82
N LEU A 11 -2.55 2.61 12.08
CA LEU A 11 -1.89 3.61 12.91
C LEU A 11 -0.38 3.38 12.86
N ALA A 12 0.39 4.43 12.60
CA ALA A 12 1.84 4.36 12.60
C ALA A 12 2.38 4.38 14.05
N MET A 13 3.17 3.37 14.43
CA MET A 13 3.60 3.16 15.81
C MET A 13 5.11 3.38 15.98
N PRO A 14 5.61 3.60 17.22
CA PRO A 14 7.05 3.80 17.46
C PRO A 14 7.95 2.69 16.90
N ALA A 15 7.46 1.44 16.90
CA ALA A 15 8.19 0.29 16.36
C ALA A 15 8.42 0.35 14.85
N ASP A 16 7.67 1.20 14.14
CA ASP A 16 7.72 1.34 12.68
C ASP A 16 8.68 2.47 12.24
N THR A 17 9.34 3.14 13.19
CA THR A 17 10.24 4.27 12.93
C THR A 17 11.59 3.83 12.37
N ASN A 18 12.22 4.74 11.61
CA ASN A 18 13.62 4.67 11.24
C ASN A 18 14.51 5.38 12.29
N ALA A 19 15.83 5.34 12.11
CA ALA A 19 16.79 5.93 13.04
C ALA A 19 16.66 7.45 13.26
N ASN A 20 15.96 8.16 12.37
CA ASN A 20 15.69 9.59 12.46
C ASN A 20 14.35 9.91 13.15
N GLY A 21 13.57 8.91 13.57
CA GLY A 21 12.30 9.08 14.28
C GLY A 21 11.06 9.20 13.40
N ASP A 22 11.20 9.34 12.08
CA ASP A 22 10.10 9.25 11.13
C ASP A 22 9.73 7.79 10.84
N ILE A 23 8.54 7.53 10.33
CA ILE A 23 8.14 6.20 9.89
C ILE A 23 9.04 5.71 8.76
N PHE A 24 9.48 4.46 8.87
CA PHE A 24 10.36 3.83 7.91
C PHE A 24 9.67 3.66 6.55
N GLY A 25 10.35 4.05 5.48
CA GLY A 25 9.81 3.93 4.12
C GLY A 25 9.48 2.49 3.72
N GLY A 26 10.24 1.50 4.20
CA GLY A 26 9.93 0.09 3.95
C GLY A 26 8.64 -0.38 4.62
N TRP A 27 8.31 0.18 5.79
CA TRP A 27 7.03 -0.09 6.43
C TRP A 27 5.87 0.50 5.61
N LEU A 28 6.01 1.73 5.10
CA LEU A 28 5.02 2.35 4.22
C LEU A 28 4.80 1.51 2.96
N MET A 29 5.88 1.06 2.30
CA MET A 29 5.82 0.15 1.15
C MET A 29 5.07 -1.14 1.46
N SER A 30 5.30 -1.73 2.64
CA SER A 30 4.57 -2.92 3.10
C SER A 30 3.06 -2.65 3.20
N GLN A 31 2.64 -1.50 3.74
CA GLN A 31 1.21 -1.17 3.85
C GLN A 31 0.54 -1.03 2.48
N MET A 32 1.22 -0.44 1.49
CA MET A 32 0.70 -0.34 0.13
C MET A 32 0.65 -1.71 -0.57
N ASP A 33 1.66 -2.56 -0.39
CA ASP A 33 1.64 -3.92 -0.94
C ASP A 33 0.48 -4.75 -0.36
N ILE A 34 0.27 -4.66 0.97
CA ILE A 34 -0.87 -5.30 1.64
C ILE A 34 -2.20 -4.75 1.09
N GLY A 35 -2.34 -3.44 0.98
CA GLY A 35 -3.54 -2.79 0.44
C GLY A 35 -3.83 -3.23 -1.01
N GLY A 36 -2.81 -3.24 -1.86
CA GLY A 36 -2.92 -3.70 -3.24
C GLY A 36 -3.29 -5.18 -3.33
N ALA A 37 -2.70 -6.02 -2.48
CA ALA A 37 -2.99 -7.44 -2.41
C ALA A 37 -4.41 -7.74 -1.92
N ILE A 38 -4.99 -6.94 -1.01
CA ILE A 38 -6.40 -7.05 -0.59
C ILE A 38 -7.31 -6.90 -1.80
N LEU A 39 -7.18 -5.80 -2.55
CA LEU A 39 -8.00 -5.56 -3.74
C LEU A 39 -7.75 -6.60 -4.84
N ALA A 40 -6.50 -6.99 -5.06
CA ALA A 40 -6.17 -8.00 -6.06
C ALA A 40 -6.79 -9.37 -5.72
N LYS A 41 -6.83 -9.78 -4.44
CA LYS A 41 -7.48 -11.02 -4.00
C LYS A 41 -8.98 -10.99 -4.21
N GLU A 42 -9.62 -9.86 -3.93
CA GLU A 42 -11.06 -9.68 -4.17
C GLU A 42 -11.41 -9.82 -5.65
N ILE A 43 -10.57 -9.28 -6.55
CA ILE A 43 -10.74 -9.39 -8.00
C ILE A 43 -10.47 -10.80 -8.51
N ALA A 44 -9.42 -11.46 -8.00
CA ALA A 44 -8.95 -12.74 -8.51
C ALA A 44 -9.71 -13.94 -7.91
N HIS A 45 -10.44 -13.75 -6.80
CA HIS A 45 -11.11 -14.81 -6.05
C HIS A 45 -10.19 -15.98 -5.69
N GLY A 46 -8.93 -15.67 -5.37
CA GLY A 46 -7.91 -16.70 -5.17
C GLY A 46 -6.57 -16.15 -4.71
N ARG A 47 -5.55 -17.01 -4.76
CA ARG A 47 -4.18 -16.65 -4.37
C ARG A 47 -3.58 -15.69 -5.40
N VAL A 48 -3.02 -14.58 -4.91
CA VAL A 48 -2.26 -13.61 -5.70
C VAL A 48 -0.84 -13.47 -5.14
N VAL A 49 0.07 -12.96 -5.96
CA VAL A 49 1.44 -12.60 -5.57
C VAL A 49 1.83 -11.30 -6.24
N THR A 50 2.62 -10.47 -5.57
CA THR A 50 3.14 -9.22 -6.14
C THR A 50 4.29 -9.55 -7.10
N VAL A 51 4.07 -9.29 -8.40
CA VAL A 51 5.08 -9.55 -9.45
C VAL A 51 6.01 -8.36 -9.64
N ARG A 52 5.46 -7.14 -9.57
CA ARG A 52 6.16 -5.89 -9.82
C ARG A 52 5.48 -4.76 -9.07
N VAL A 53 6.29 -3.85 -8.53
CA VAL A 53 5.86 -2.52 -8.09
C VAL A 53 6.55 -1.49 -8.99
N GLU A 54 5.77 -0.59 -9.58
CA GLU A 54 6.31 0.51 -10.39
C GLU A 54 6.50 1.73 -9.49
N GLY A 55 7.74 2.23 -9.42
CA GLY A 55 8.19 3.49 -8.82
C GLY A 55 7.33 4.13 -7.71
N MET A 56 7.90 4.25 -6.51
CA MET A 56 7.27 4.99 -5.42
C MET A 56 7.97 6.33 -5.18
N THR A 57 7.18 7.37 -4.84
CA THR A 57 7.71 8.66 -4.37
C THR A 57 7.23 8.95 -2.95
N PHE A 58 8.17 9.22 -2.04
CA PHE A 58 7.87 9.71 -0.70
C PHE A 58 7.81 11.24 -0.73
N LEU A 59 6.60 11.80 -0.62
CA LEU A 59 6.40 13.25 -0.74
C LEU A 59 6.75 14.00 0.56
N ARG A 60 6.47 13.39 1.71
CA ARG A 60 6.64 13.98 3.05
C ARG A 60 6.96 12.88 4.07
N PRO A 61 7.70 13.21 5.15
CA PRO A 61 7.83 12.34 6.31
C PRO A 61 6.45 12.03 6.93
N VAL A 62 6.36 10.88 7.61
CA VAL A 62 5.18 10.45 8.37
C VAL A 62 5.61 10.31 9.82
N ALA A 63 4.81 10.82 10.74
CA ALA A 63 5.10 10.81 12.17
C ALA A 63 4.46 9.60 12.88
N VAL A 64 5.00 9.26 14.05
CA VAL A 64 4.34 8.34 14.96
C VAL A 64 2.98 8.91 15.39
N GLY A 65 1.95 8.07 15.38
CA GLY A 65 0.58 8.46 15.69
C GLY A 65 -0.23 8.92 14.47
N ASP A 66 0.40 9.09 13.30
CA ASP A 66 -0.33 9.36 12.07
C ASP A 66 -1.14 8.13 11.64
N VAL A 67 -2.33 8.39 11.11
CA VAL A 67 -3.16 7.36 10.49
C VAL A 67 -2.81 7.27 9.01
N VAL A 68 -2.32 6.11 8.61
CA VAL A 68 -1.98 5.81 7.21
C VAL A 68 -3.16 5.10 6.55
N CYS A 69 -3.67 5.72 5.49
CA CYS A 69 -4.74 5.18 4.66
C CYS A 69 -4.20 4.87 3.27
N CYS A 70 -4.31 3.62 2.83
CA CYS A 70 -4.01 3.22 1.45
C CYS A 70 -5.32 3.13 0.68
N TYR A 71 -5.39 3.86 -0.43
CA TYR A 71 -6.47 3.81 -1.39
C TYR A 71 -5.97 3.08 -2.61
N ALA A 72 -6.80 2.21 -3.17
CA ALA A 72 -6.42 1.45 -4.35
C ALA A 72 -7.56 1.31 -5.34
N ARG A 73 -7.20 1.15 -6.62
CA ARG A 73 -8.14 0.77 -7.67
C ARG A 73 -7.48 -0.11 -8.72
N CYS A 74 -8.27 -0.99 -9.33
CA CYS A 74 -7.82 -1.75 -10.49
C CYS A 74 -7.70 -0.83 -11.71
N VAL A 75 -6.52 -0.75 -12.30
CA VAL A 75 -6.27 0.05 -13.51
C VAL A 75 -6.19 -0.79 -14.78
N GLN A 76 -5.82 -2.07 -14.66
CA GLN A 76 -5.77 -2.99 -15.79
C GLN A 76 -5.99 -4.44 -15.34
N LYS A 77 -6.67 -5.23 -16.17
CA LYS A 77 -6.78 -6.69 -16.03
C LYS A 77 -6.23 -7.35 -17.28
N GLY A 78 -5.26 -8.24 -17.12
CA GLY A 78 -4.76 -9.13 -18.15
C GLY A 78 -5.38 -10.53 -18.02
N THR A 79 -4.80 -11.50 -18.72
CA THR A 79 -5.25 -12.90 -18.64
C THR A 79 -4.95 -13.54 -17.29
N THR A 80 -3.76 -13.26 -16.73
CA THR A 80 -3.27 -13.81 -15.45
C THR A 80 -2.68 -12.74 -14.53
N SER A 81 -2.89 -11.46 -14.85
CA SER A 81 -2.35 -10.32 -14.12
C SER A 81 -3.43 -9.27 -13.84
N VAL A 82 -3.24 -8.53 -12.76
CA VAL A 82 -4.05 -7.36 -12.40
C VAL A 82 -3.09 -6.26 -11.98
N SER A 83 -3.26 -5.06 -12.53
CA SER A 83 -2.50 -3.88 -12.12
C SER A 83 -3.36 -3.03 -11.19
N ILE A 84 -2.80 -2.71 -10.02
CA ILE A 84 -3.42 -1.90 -8.99
C ILE A 84 -2.64 -0.58 -8.87
N ASN A 85 -3.36 0.53 -8.75
CA ASN A 85 -2.81 1.83 -8.39
C ASN A 85 -3.30 2.22 -7.01
#